data_AF-A0A6G3Z5N2-F1
#
_entry.id   AF-A0A6G3Z5N2-F1
#
_cell.length_a   1.000
_cell.length_b   1.000
_cell.length_c   1.000
_cell.angle_alpha   90.00
_cell.angle_beta   90.00
_cell.angle_gamma   90.00
#
_symmetry.space_group_name_H-M   'P 1'
#
loop_
_entity.id
_entity.type
_entity.pdbx_description
1 polymer ?
#
loop_
_entity_poly.entity_id
_entity_poly.type
_entity_poly.pdbx_seq_one_letter_code
_entity_poly.pdbx_strand_id
1 'polypeptide(L)'
;MQQMKDWLRSGDGPTRLLVCSRSEEYELYKTKLALNGAICLEPLTDAQLQDYLHSLEMGALWDTLQQDTDLLAVVRTPLLLSVSILANEAIDPKQWQQKRTTQARMTYLLDAYVERRLHEVLNSQTYPPGKQPPAQQTRRWLVWLARQLQARSTDEFLIEQLQPDMLVTRRQRWLYRLIFGLIGALIFGLIFGLIFGLIGGLSGGLIGGLSGGQSPIDTVEQFDLSFSRQARKNFLKEFRDKLIFGLILGLILGLIGELIFGLIFGLIFGLILGLILGLIFGLKSDIAIRVEPNQGIWASLKNTGILLALALPIALALRVGLPLLLGNLLDTEAVDSLVAGMVGLVLLASIGNSSLACAQHFALRVVLHRAQAIPWNYARFLNHCTERLLLQRVGGRYRFIHKLVQAHFAAMPLR
;
A
#
# COMPACT_ATOMS: atom_id res chain seq x y z
N MET A 1 -9.87 -24.48 -8.58
CA MET A 1 -10.78 -25.64 -8.80
C MET A 1 -10.36 -26.86 -7.99
N GLN A 2 -9.14 -27.38 -8.11
CA GLN A 2 -8.73 -28.64 -7.42
C GLN A 2 -8.87 -28.58 -5.90
N GLN A 3 -8.28 -27.57 -5.23
CA GLN A 3 -8.42 -27.37 -3.78
C GLN A 3 -9.90 -27.27 -3.32
N MET A 4 -10.75 -26.62 -4.12
CA MET A 4 -12.17 -26.48 -3.81
C MET A 4 -12.92 -27.82 -3.96
N LYS A 5 -12.53 -28.65 -4.93
CA LYS A 5 -13.06 -30.01 -5.11
C LYS A 5 -12.65 -30.94 -3.97
N ASP A 6 -11.41 -30.84 -3.51
CA ASP A 6 -10.90 -31.64 -2.39
C ASP A 6 -11.58 -31.23 -1.08
N TRP A 7 -11.80 -29.94 -0.87
CA TRP A 7 -12.57 -29.40 0.26
C TRP A 7 -14.05 -29.81 0.23
N LEU A 8 -14.70 -29.82 -0.94
CA LEU A 8 -16.07 -30.34 -1.07
C LEU A 8 -16.19 -31.83 -0.72
N ARG A 9 -15.11 -32.60 -0.90
CA ARG A 9 -15.06 -34.04 -0.61
C ARG A 9 -14.69 -34.35 0.84
N SER A 10 -14.08 -33.42 1.58
CA SER A 10 -13.61 -33.68 2.95
C SER A 10 -14.73 -33.72 4.00
N GLY A 11 -15.97 -33.43 3.64
CA GLY A 11 -17.12 -33.45 4.56
C GLY A 11 -17.25 -32.21 5.46
N ASP A 12 -16.21 -31.37 5.54
CA ASP A 12 -16.19 -30.08 6.26
C ASP A 12 -16.87 -28.93 5.48
N GLY A 13 -17.38 -29.21 4.29
CA GLY A 13 -18.05 -28.22 3.44
C GLY A 13 -19.46 -27.86 3.91
N PRO A 14 -19.97 -26.68 3.53
CA PRO A 14 -21.33 -26.25 3.85
C PRO A 14 -22.35 -27.20 3.24
N THR A 15 -23.43 -27.47 3.98
CA THR A 15 -24.50 -28.40 3.58
C THR A 15 -25.22 -27.99 2.29
N ARG A 16 -25.11 -26.71 1.91
CA ARG A 16 -25.66 -26.14 0.67
C ARG A 16 -24.65 -25.16 0.08
N LEU A 17 -24.19 -25.42 -1.14
CA LEU A 17 -23.26 -24.56 -1.86
C LEU A 17 -23.85 -24.23 -3.24
N LEU A 18 -23.93 -22.94 -3.55
CA LEU A 18 -24.21 -22.46 -4.90
C LEU A 18 -22.92 -21.88 -5.48
N VAL A 19 -22.52 -22.35 -6.66
CA VAL A 19 -21.37 -21.83 -7.39
C VAL A 19 -21.86 -21.19 -8.68
N CYS A 20 -21.58 -19.91 -8.86
CA CYS A 20 -21.90 -19.19 -10.09
C CYS A 20 -20.65 -19.11 -10.98
N SER A 21 -20.78 -19.42 -12.26
CA SER A 21 -19.71 -19.31 -13.25
C SER A 21 -20.29 -18.95 -14.62
N ARG A 22 -19.48 -18.36 -15.49
CA ARG A 22 -19.84 -18.23 -16.91
C ARG A 22 -19.72 -19.61 -17.56
N SER A 23 -20.67 -19.97 -18.43
CA SER A 23 -20.70 -21.28 -19.09
C SER A 23 -19.40 -21.57 -19.86
N GLU A 24 -18.91 -20.59 -20.62
CA GLU A 24 -17.65 -20.66 -21.38
C GLU A 24 -16.44 -20.93 -20.49
N GLU A 25 -16.32 -20.22 -19.36
CA GLU A 25 -15.24 -20.41 -18.40
C GLU A 25 -15.34 -21.77 -17.72
N TYR A 26 -16.55 -22.22 -17.39
CA TYR A 26 -16.79 -23.51 -16.75
C TYR A 26 -16.32 -24.68 -17.61
N GLU A 27 -16.58 -24.63 -18.92
CA GLU A 27 -16.18 -25.68 -19.87
C GLU A 27 -14.67 -25.70 -20.15
N LEU A 28 -13.97 -24.57 -19.98
CA LEU A 28 -12.51 -24.51 -20.13
C LEU A 28 -11.75 -25.20 -18.98
N TYR A 29 -12.37 -25.39 -17.82
CA TYR A 29 -11.70 -26.03 -16.69
C TYR A 29 -11.58 -27.54 -16.87
N LYS A 30 -10.35 -28.05 -16.85
CA LYS A 30 -10.05 -29.50 -16.89
C LYS A 30 -10.69 -30.27 -15.72
N THR A 31 -10.77 -29.65 -14.55
CA THR A 31 -11.39 -30.24 -13.36
C THR A 31 -12.77 -29.62 -13.13
N LYS A 32 -13.83 -30.37 -13.42
CA LYS A 32 -15.20 -30.00 -13.06
C LYS A 32 -15.47 -30.25 -11.57
N LEU A 33 -16.29 -29.39 -10.97
CA LEU A 33 -16.71 -29.51 -9.56
C LEU A 33 -17.72 -30.65 -9.44
N ALA A 34 -17.60 -31.44 -8.37
CA ALA A 34 -18.55 -32.50 -8.07
C ALA A 34 -19.76 -31.90 -7.33
N LEU A 35 -20.68 -31.28 -8.09
CA LEU A 35 -21.91 -30.69 -7.57
C LEU A 35 -23.12 -31.58 -7.91
N ASN A 36 -24.21 -31.43 -7.16
CA ASN A 36 -25.44 -32.23 -7.32
C ASN A 36 -26.21 -31.96 -8.63
N GLY A 37 -25.93 -30.85 -9.30
CA GLY A 37 -26.58 -30.45 -10.53
C GLY A 37 -26.04 -29.12 -11.04
N ALA A 38 -26.49 -28.73 -12.23
CA ALA A 38 -26.18 -27.45 -12.84
C ALA A 38 -27.49 -26.78 -13.31
N ILE A 39 -27.60 -25.48 -13.07
CA ILE A 39 -28.69 -24.65 -13.57
C ILE A 39 -28.06 -23.64 -14.53
N CYS A 40 -28.48 -23.66 -15.79
CA CYS A 40 -28.06 -22.69 -16.79
C CYS A 40 -29.13 -21.61 -16.92
N LEU A 41 -28.73 -20.34 -16.80
CA LEU A 41 -29.62 -19.22 -17.05
C LEU A 41 -29.69 -18.98 -18.56
N GLU A 42 -30.88 -19.09 -19.14
CA GLU A 42 -31.13 -18.78 -20.54
C GLU A 42 -31.44 -17.28 -20.75
N PRO A 43 -31.26 -16.75 -21.98
CA PRO A 43 -31.69 -15.40 -22.33
C PRO A 43 -33.19 -15.21 -22.07
N LEU A 44 -33.59 -13.96 -21.76
CA LEU A 44 -35.00 -13.64 -21.50
C LEU A 44 -35.85 -13.90 -22.75
N THR A 45 -37.02 -14.49 -22.55
CA THR A 45 -38.01 -14.66 -23.62
C THR A 45 -38.78 -13.37 -23.86
N ASP A 46 -39.33 -13.22 -25.07
CA ASP A 46 -40.06 -12.01 -25.47
C ASP A 46 -41.30 -11.78 -24.57
N ALA A 47 -41.99 -12.85 -24.18
CA ALA A 47 -43.11 -12.78 -23.24
C ALA A 47 -42.67 -12.27 -21.85
N GLN A 48 -41.55 -12.78 -21.31
CA GLN A 48 -41.01 -12.32 -20.04
C GLN A 48 -40.57 -10.85 -20.08
N LEU A 49 -40.01 -10.40 -21.21
CA LEU A 49 -39.64 -8.99 -21.41
C LEU A 49 -40.87 -8.09 -21.43
N GLN A 50 -41.91 -8.48 -22.17
CA GLN A 50 -43.17 -7.75 -22.25
C GLN A 50 -43.82 -7.64 -20.87
N ASP A 51 -43.99 -8.76 -20.16
CA ASP A 51 -44.60 -8.79 -18.83
C ASP A 51 -43.82 -7.91 -17.83
N TYR A 52 -42.49 -8.00 -17.86
CA TYR A 52 -41.62 -7.20 -16.99
C TYR A 52 -41.73 -5.70 -17.28
N LEU A 53 -41.70 -5.28 -18.55
CA LEU A 53 -41.82 -3.87 -18.92
C LEU A 53 -43.21 -3.30 -18.65
N HIS A 54 -44.26 -4.11 -18.83
CA HIS A 54 -45.62 -3.72 -18.41
C HIS A 54 -45.72 -3.55 -16.90
N SER A 55 -45.08 -4.41 -16.10
CA SER A 55 -45.05 -4.26 -14.64
C SER A 55 -44.36 -2.98 -14.16
N LEU A 56 -43.52 -2.37 -15.01
CA LEU A 56 -42.84 -1.10 -14.75
C LEU A 56 -43.54 0.11 -15.40
N GLU A 57 -44.73 -0.08 -15.97
CA GLU A 57 -45.48 0.95 -16.72
C GLU A 57 -44.72 1.51 -17.95
N MET A 58 -43.77 0.73 -18.50
CA MET A 58 -42.91 1.12 -19.62
C MET A 58 -43.33 0.51 -20.97
N GLY A 59 -44.63 0.46 -21.26
CA GLY A 59 -45.17 -0.14 -22.50
C GLY A 59 -44.60 0.49 -23.79
N ALA A 60 -44.38 1.81 -23.80
CA ALA A 60 -43.81 2.50 -24.97
C ALA A 60 -42.38 2.07 -25.30
N LEU A 61 -41.60 1.63 -24.29
CA LEU A 61 -40.28 1.06 -24.51
C LEU A 61 -40.41 -0.26 -25.25
N TRP A 62 -41.34 -1.13 -24.84
CA TRP A 62 -41.59 -2.42 -25.49
C TRP A 62 -41.95 -2.25 -26.97
N ASP A 63 -42.85 -1.32 -27.31
CA ASP A 63 -43.24 -1.04 -28.69
C ASP A 63 -42.03 -0.65 -29.56
N THR A 64 -41.08 0.09 -28.97
CA THR A 64 -39.83 0.50 -29.65
C THR A 64 -38.88 -0.68 -29.80
N LEU A 65 -38.75 -1.55 -28.78
CA LEU A 65 -37.90 -2.74 -28.81
C LEU A 65 -38.39 -3.78 -29.82
N GLN A 66 -39.71 -3.98 -29.91
CA GLN A 66 -40.32 -4.98 -30.79
C GLN A 66 -40.06 -4.68 -32.28
N GLN A 67 -39.94 -3.40 -32.65
CA GLN A 67 -39.68 -2.98 -34.02
C GLN A 67 -38.21 -3.19 -34.45
N ASP A 68 -37.29 -3.45 -33.51
CA ASP A 68 -35.85 -3.54 -33.75
C ASP A 68 -35.31 -4.91 -33.31
N THR A 69 -35.26 -5.86 -34.26
CA THR A 69 -34.91 -7.26 -34.00
C THR A 69 -33.48 -7.43 -33.45
N ASP A 70 -32.55 -6.60 -33.93
CA ASP A 70 -31.15 -6.61 -33.48
C ASP A 70 -31.02 -6.12 -32.04
N LEU A 71 -31.79 -5.11 -31.68
CA LEU A 71 -31.82 -4.56 -30.33
C LEU A 71 -32.56 -5.47 -29.35
N LEU A 72 -33.63 -6.11 -29.81
CA LEU A 72 -34.36 -7.09 -29.02
C LEU A 72 -33.42 -8.23 -28.62
N ALA A 73 -32.57 -8.72 -29.54
CA ALA A 73 -31.52 -9.70 -29.23
C ALA A 73 -30.53 -9.21 -28.16
N VAL A 74 -30.18 -7.91 -28.17
CA VAL A 74 -29.30 -7.27 -27.18
C VAL A 74 -29.97 -7.19 -25.80
N VAL A 75 -31.24 -6.77 -25.75
CA VAL A 75 -32.01 -6.56 -24.51
C VAL A 75 -32.42 -7.87 -23.83
N ARG A 76 -32.41 -9.00 -24.55
CA ARG A 76 -32.58 -10.34 -23.94
C ARG A 76 -31.54 -10.67 -22.87
N THR A 77 -30.43 -9.94 -22.81
CA THR A 77 -29.49 -10.01 -21.68
C THR A 77 -30.02 -9.17 -20.52
N PRO A 78 -30.27 -9.73 -19.31
CA PRO A 78 -30.88 -9.02 -18.19
C PRO A 78 -30.20 -7.70 -17.81
N LEU A 79 -28.87 -7.63 -17.95
CA LEU A 79 -28.12 -6.40 -17.72
C LEU A 79 -28.50 -5.31 -18.72
N LEU A 80 -28.56 -5.63 -20.01
CA LEU A 80 -28.81 -4.66 -21.06
C LEU A 80 -30.25 -4.15 -21.00
N LEU A 81 -31.19 -5.01 -20.62
CA LEU A 81 -32.54 -4.59 -20.22
C LEU A 81 -32.51 -3.58 -19.07
N SER A 82 -31.76 -3.87 -18.00
CA SER A 82 -31.63 -2.96 -16.87
C SER A 82 -31.03 -1.63 -17.32
N VAL A 83 -29.96 -1.64 -18.12
CA VAL A 83 -29.33 -0.43 -18.68
C VAL A 83 -30.32 0.36 -19.54
N SER A 84 -31.12 -0.31 -20.39
CA SER A 84 -32.14 0.35 -21.23
C SER A 84 -33.24 1.01 -20.41
N ILE A 85 -33.75 0.34 -19.37
CA ILE A 85 -34.75 0.91 -18.46
C ILE A 85 -34.20 2.18 -17.80
N LEU A 86 -32.97 2.11 -17.32
CA LEU A 86 -32.33 3.19 -16.58
C LEU A 86 -31.92 4.36 -17.47
N ALA A 87 -31.65 4.11 -18.75
CA ALA A 87 -31.29 5.11 -19.74
C ALA A 87 -32.50 5.70 -20.48
N ASN A 88 -33.68 5.08 -20.40
CA ASN A 88 -34.84 5.40 -21.25
C ASN A 88 -35.17 6.90 -21.33
N GLU A 89 -35.23 7.58 -20.19
CA GLU A 89 -35.53 9.03 -20.14
C GLU A 89 -34.45 9.92 -20.77
N ALA A 90 -33.21 9.44 -20.90
CA ALA A 90 -32.09 10.19 -21.46
C ALA A 90 -31.89 9.94 -22.97
N ILE A 91 -32.65 9.01 -23.56
CA ILE A 91 -32.56 8.67 -24.98
C ILE A 91 -33.37 9.68 -25.79
N ASP A 92 -32.72 10.32 -26.77
CA ASP A 92 -33.39 11.16 -27.76
C ASP A 92 -33.87 10.26 -28.93
N PRO A 93 -35.18 10.13 -29.17
CA PRO A 93 -35.73 9.29 -30.24
C PRO A 93 -35.16 9.63 -31.63
N LYS A 94 -34.85 10.90 -31.89
CA LYS A 94 -34.31 11.34 -33.18
C LYS A 94 -32.88 10.87 -33.39
N GLN A 95 -32.04 11.01 -32.36
CA GLN A 95 -30.64 10.55 -32.42
C GLN A 95 -30.54 9.03 -32.44
N TRP A 96 -31.45 8.34 -31.75
CA TRP A 96 -31.57 6.90 -31.76
C TRP A 96 -31.80 6.35 -33.18
N GLN A 97 -32.81 6.89 -33.87
CA GLN A 97 -33.18 6.46 -35.24
C GLN A 97 -32.06 6.70 -36.26
N GLN A 98 -31.21 7.70 -36.04
CA GLN A 98 -30.07 7.99 -36.93
C GLN A 98 -28.95 6.94 -36.83
N LYS A 99 -28.88 6.16 -35.73
CA LYS A 99 -27.86 5.10 -35.59
C LYS A 99 -28.30 3.88 -36.41
N ARG A 100 -27.51 3.55 -37.45
CA ARG A 100 -27.81 2.47 -38.41
C ARG A 100 -27.22 1.11 -38.03
N THR A 101 -26.24 1.06 -37.13
CA THR A 101 -25.57 -0.19 -36.73
C THR A 101 -25.85 -0.53 -35.28
N THR A 102 -25.92 -1.83 -34.96
CA THR A 102 -26.10 -2.34 -33.60
C THR A 102 -25.03 -1.82 -32.65
N GLN A 103 -23.77 -1.76 -33.11
CA GLN A 103 -22.65 -1.23 -32.32
C GLN A 103 -22.79 0.27 -32.00
N ALA A 104 -23.26 1.07 -32.96
CA ALA A 104 -23.48 2.50 -32.74
C ALA A 104 -24.66 2.75 -31.79
N ARG A 105 -25.73 1.97 -31.90
CA ARG A 105 -26.87 2.00 -30.96
C ARG A 105 -26.45 1.60 -29.54
N MET A 106 -25.69 0.51 -29.41
CA MET A 106 -25.12 0.06 -28.14
C MET A 106 -24.26 1.15 -27.49
N THR A 107 -23.37 1.77 -28.27
CA THR A 107 -22.47 2.81 -27.75
C THR A 107 -23.27 4.02 -27.26
N TYR A 108 -24.28 4.43 -28.04
CA TYR A 108 -25.20 5.52 -27.66
C TYR A 108 -26.04 5.19 -26.43
N LEU A 109 -26.53 3.95 -26.30
CA LEU A 109 -27.27 3.48 -25.12
C LEU A 109 -26.39 3.56 -23.86
N LEU A 110 -25.13 3.13 -23.95
CA LEU A 110 -24.18 3.21 -22.87
C LEU A 110 -23.80 4.66 -22.55
N ASP A 111 -23.67 5.53 -23.55
CA ASP A 111 -23.44 6.96 -23.34
C ASP A 111 -24.60 7.60 -22.58
N ALA A 112 -25.85 7.34 -23.00
CA ALA A 112 -27.06 7.83 -22.34
C ALA A 112 -27.18 7.30 -20.91
N TYR A 113 -26.88 6.01 -20.70
CA TYR A 113 -26.82 5.39 -19.38
C TYR A 113 -25.82 6.10 -18.46
N VAL A 114 -24.58 6.28 -18.92
CA VAL A 114 -23.52 6.93 -18.14
C VAL A 114 -23.89 8.37 -17.83
N GLU A 115 -24.36 9.13 -18.82
CA GLU A 115 -24.70 10.54 -18.62
C GLU A 115 -25.83 10.70 -17.60
N ARG A 116 -26.86 9.86 -17.69
CA ARG A 116 -27.95 9.84 -16.71
C ARG A 116 -27.45 9.48 -15.31
N ARG A 117 -26.68 8.39 -15.17
CA ARG A 117 -26.13 7.98 -13.86
C ARG A 117 -25.19 8.98 -13.23
N LEU A 118 -24.47 9.77 -14.04
CA LEU A 118 -23.61 10.84 -13.54
C LEU A 118 -24.39 12.08 -13.07
N HIS A 119 -25.53 12.39 -13.69
CA HIS A 119 -26.36 13.56 -13.36
C HIS A 119 -27.52 13.26 -12.41
N GLU A 120 -27.79 11.99 -12.13
CA GLU A 120 -28.84 11.56 -11.21
C GLU A 120 -28.67 12.25 -9.84
N VAL A 121 -29.74 12.90 -9.38
CA VAL A 121 -29.78 13.54 -8.07
C VAL A 121 -30.09 12.46 -7.03
N LEU A 122 -29.03 11.90 -6.46
CA LEU A 122 -29.14 10.91 -5.39
C LEU A 122 -28.83 11.54 -4.04
N ASN A 123 -29.60 11.13 -3.03
CA ASN A 123 -29.25 11.32 -1.62
C ASN A 123 -28.06 10.41 -1.29
N SER A 124 -26.87 10.85 -1.67
CA SER A 124 -25.63 10.11 -1.44
C SER A 124 -25.39 9.98 0.06
N GLN A 125 -25.20 8.75 0.54
CA GLN A 125 -24.75 8.51 1.92
C GLN A 125 -23.27 8.88 2.08
N THR A 126 -22.55 8.90 0.96
CA THR A 126 -21.11 9.07 0.90
C THR A 126 -20.66 10.54 0.83
N TYR A 127 -21.45 11.42 0.21
CA TYR A 127 -21.17 12.84 0.07
C TYR A 127 -22.29 13.72 0.65
N PRO A 128 -21.96 14.75 1.45
CA PRO A 128 -22.94 15.74 1.86
C PRO A 128 -23.58 16.45 0.65
N PRO A 129 -24.83 16.93 0.79
CA PRO A 129 -25.47 17.73 -0.25
C PRO A 129 -24.58 18.89 -0.70
N GLY A 130 -24.46 19.08 -2.03
CA GLY A 130 -23.65 20.15 -2.63
C GLY A 130 -22.13 19.93 -2.65
N LYS A 131 -21.60 18.86 -2.03
CA LYS A 131 -20.15 18.52 -2.06
C LYS A 131 -19.81 17.36 -2.99
N GLN A 132 -20.74 16.97 -3.86
CA GLN A 132 -20.53 15.88 -4.82
C GLN A 132 -19.54 16.32 -5.93
N PRO A 133 -18.67 15.42 -6.40
CA PRO A 133 -17.76 15.74 -7.50
C PRO A 133 -18.56 16.01 -8.79
N PRO A 134 -18.17 17.02 -9.59
CA PRO A 134 -18.83 17.31 -10.87
C PRO A 134 -18.82 16.09 -11.80
N ALA A 135 -19.89 15.91 -12.58
CA ALA A 135 -20.04 14.79 -13.52
C ALA A 135 -18.84 14.63 -14.47
N GLN A 136 -18.30 15.75 -14.99
CA GLN A 136 -17.12 15.74 -15.85
C GLN A 136 -15.87 15.19 -15.15
N GLN A 137 -15.66 15.54 -13.88
CA GLN A 137 -14.52 15.08 -13.10
C GLN A 137 -14.67 13.59 -12.74
N THR A 138 -15.87 13.19 -12.32
CA THR A 138 -16.23 11.78 -12.08
C THR A 138 -15.99 10.93 -13.32
N ARG A 139 -16.42 11.40 -14.50
CA ARG A 139 -16.18 10.73 -15.79
C ARG A 139 -14.69 10.56 -16.05
N ARG A 140 -13.88 11.61 -15.90
CA ARG A 140 -12.42 11.53 -16.11
C ARG A 140 -11.76 10.46 -15.24
N TRP A 141 -12.13 10.40 -13.95
CA TRP A 141 -11.60 9.40 -13.03
C TRP A 141 -12.04 7.98 -13.37
N LEU A 142 -13.28 7.79 -13.82
CA LEU A 142 -13.77 6.47 -14.29
C LEU A 142 -13.10 6.04 -15.60
N VAL A 143 -12.90 6.94 -16.55
CA VAL A 143 -12.16 6.67 -17.79
C VAL A 143 -10.72 6.25 -17.48
N TRP A 144 -10.05 6.97 -16.56
CA TRP A 144 -8.71 6.58 -16.12
C TRP A 144 -8.70 5.19 -15.48
N LEU A 145 -9.63 4.92 -14.55
CA LEU A 145 -9.74 3.60 -13.90
C LEU A 145 -10.00 2.48 -14.91
N ALA A 146 -10.94 2.68 -15.84
CA ALA A 146 -11.29 1.70 -16.86
C ALA A 146 -10.11 1.35 -17.76
N ARG A 147 -9.33 2.36 -18.18
CA ARG A 147 -8.11 2.15 -18.97
C ARG A 147 -7.03 1.38 -18.20
N GLN A 148 -6.85 1.67 -16.90
CA GLN A 148 -5.90 0.93 -16.07
C GLN A 148 -6.30 -0.53 -15.90
N LEU A 149 -7.58 -0.81 -15.67
CA LEU A 149 -8.10 -2.17 -15.57
C LEU A 149 -8.01 -2.94 -16.89
N GLN A 150 -8.30 -2.28 -18.02
CA GLN A 150 -8.18 -2.88 -19.35
C GLN A 150 -6.71 -3.21 -19.68
N ALA A 151 -5.77 -2.31 -19.39
CA ALA A 151 -4.35 -2.53 -19.65
C ALA A 151 -3.78 -3.74 -18.88
N ARG A 152 -4.34 -4.04 -17.70
CA ARG A 152 -3.92 -5.16 -16.85
C ARG A 152 -4.74 -6.44 -17.06
N SER A 153 -5.76 -6.40 -17.91
CA SER A 153 -6.73 -7.51 -18.09
C SER A 153 -7.38 -7.97 -16.78
N THR A 154 -7.62 -7.03 -15.85
CA THR A 154 -8.25 -7.29 -14.56
C THR A 154 -9.65 -6.68 -14.51
N ASP A 155 -10.64 -7.43 -14.05
CA ASP A 155 -12.02 -6.96 -13.90
C ASP A 155 -12.28 -6.36 -12.48
N GLU A 156 -11.36 -6.57 -11.55
CA GLU A 156 -11.45 -6.12 -10.16
C GLU A 156 -10.33 -5.13 -9.81
N PHE A 157 -10.70 -4.10 -9.06
CA PHE A 157 -9.82 -3.04 -8.61
C PHE A 157 -9.70 -3.04 -7.08
N LEU A 158 -8.47 -3.11 -6.57
CA LEU A 158 -8.16 -2.83 -5.18
C LEU A 158 -7.37 -1.52 -5.08
N ILE A 159 -7.79 -0.64 -4.18
CA ILE A 159 -7.10 0.65 -3.92
C ILE A 159 -5.64 0.42 -3.50
N GLU A 160 -5.37 -0.70 -2.83
CA GLU A 160 -4.04 -1.10 -2.36
C GLU A 160 -3.15 -1.69 -3.47
N GLN A 161 -3.72 -2.01 -4.63
CA GLN A 161 -2.97 -2.47 -5.81
C GLN A 161 -2.58 -1.31 -6.74
N LEU A 162 -2.75 -0.06 -6.30
CA LEU A 162 -2.16 1.09 -6.98
C LEU A 162 -0.63 0.94 -7.00
N GLN A 163 -0.07 0.79 -8.20
CA GLN A 163 1.36 0.55 -8.40
C GLN A 163 2.04 1.73 -9.14
N PRO A 164 3.36 1.94 -8.95
CA PRO A 164 4.09 3.06 -9.56
C PRO A 164 4.19 3.03 -11.09
N ASP A 165 3.98 1.88 -11.71
CA ASP A 165 3.91 1.68 -13.16
C ASP A 165 2.68 2.36 -13.80
N MET A 166 1.65 2.71 -13.01
CA MET A 166 0.50 3.52 -13.46
C MET A 166 0.89 4.97 -13.82
N LEU A 167 2.12 5.40 -13.52
CA LEU A 167 2.65 6.73 -13.84
C LEU A 167 3.15 6.80 -15.30
N VAL A 168 2.31 7.33 -16.17
CA VAL A 168 2.58 7.42 -17.61
C VAL A 168 3.78 8.33 -17.91
N THR A 169 3.80 9.53 -17.33
CA THR A 169 4.74 10.60 -17.73
C THR A 169 6.09 10.52 -17.00
N ARG A 170 7.21 10.80 -17.70
CA ARG A 170 8.56 10.87 -17.09
C ARG A 170 8.62 11.84 -15.90
N ARG A 171 7.94 13.00 -16.00
CA ARG A 171 7.83 13.98 -14.90
C ARG A 171 7.13 13.41 -13.66
N GLN A 172 6.08 12.61 -13.84
CA GLN A 172 5.36 11.98 -12.73
C GLN A 172 6.25 10.97 -12.00
N ARG A 173 7.00 10.15 -12.75
CA ARG A 173 7.96 9.20 -12.18
C ARG A 173 9.09 9.91 -11.41
N TRP A 174 9.57 11.04 -11.91
CA TRP A 174 10.55 11.87 -11.21
C TRP A 174 9.98 12.48 -9.92
N LEU A 175 8.79 13.08 -9.98
CA LEU A 175 8.11 13.63 -8.79
C LEU A 175 7.85 12.55 -7.74
N TYR A 176 7.42 11.35 -8.17
CA TYR A 176 7.24 10.20 -7.29
C TYR A 176 8.54 9.82 -6.58
N ARG A 177 9.66 9.70 -7.32
CA ARG A 177 10.98 9.39 -6.76
C ARG A 177 11.46 10.47 -5.79
N LEU A 178 11.20 11.74 -6.11
CA LEU A 178 11.57 12.87 -5.27
C LEU A 178 10.78 12.85 -3.95
N ILE A 179 9.44 12.73 -4.01
CA ILE A 179 8.60 12.69 -2.80
C ILE A 179 8.95 11.47 -1.95
N PHE A 180 9.05 10.29 -2.57
CA PHE A 180 9.42 9.06 -1.86
C PHE A 180 10.83 9.17 -1.25
N GLY A 181 11.80 9.70 -2.01
CA GLY A 181 13.17 9.92 -1.55
C GLY A 181 13.27 10.91 -0.41
N LEU A 182 12.51 12.01 -0.44
CA LEU A 182 12.46 12.99 0.67
C LEU A 182 11.83 12.40 1.93
N ILE A 183 10.74 11.63 1.81
CA ILE A 183 10.12 10.95 2.95
C ILE A 183 11.14 10.00 3.58
N GLY A 184 11.82 9.19 2.76
CA GLY A 184 12.90 8.32 3.21
C GLY A 184 14.02 9.11 3.90
N ALA A 185 14.59 10.10 3.22
CA ALA A 185 15.70 10.91 3.74
C ALA A 185 15.35 11.63 5.04
N LEU A 186 14.12 12.12 5.21
CA LEU A 186 13.67 12.76 6.44
C LEU A 186 13.52 11.75 7.58
N ILE A 187 12.89 10.59 7.32
CA ILE A 187 12.73 9.53 8.33
C ILE A 187 14.12 9.01 8.76
N PHE A 188 14.96 8.61 7.81
CA PHE A 188 16.32 8.15 8.09
C PHE A 188 17.16 9.26 8.74
N GLY A 189 17.11 10.48 8.23
CA GLY A 189 17.88 11.61 8.75
C GLY A 189 17.51 12.00 10.18
N LEU A 190 16.22 12.01 10.53
CA LEU A 190 15.78 12.26 11.90
C LEU A 190 16.19 11.14 12.85
N ILE A 191 16.04 9.88 12.44
CA ILE A 191 16.37 8.74 13.28
C ILE A 191 17.87 8.69 13.54
N PHE A 192 18.68 8.72 12.48
CA PHE A 192 20.13 8.68 12.61
C PHE A 192 20.66 9.96 13.28
N GLY A 193 20.14 11.14 12.90
CA GLY A 193 20.55 12.40 13.49
C GLY A 193 20.26 12.49 14.98
N LEU A 194 19.10 12.01 15.44
CA LEU A 194 18.78 11.99 16.87
C LEU A 194 19.60 10.94 17.61
N ILE A 195 19.73 9.72 17.08
CA ILE A 195 20.50 8.65 17.74
C ILE A 195 21.98 9.03 17.86
N PHE A 196 22.63 9.32 16.75
CA PHE A 196 24.07 9.63 16.75
C PHE A 196 24.38 11.00 17.31
N GLY A 197 23.50 11.99 17.12
CA GLY A 197 23.67 13.34 17.66
C GLY A 197 23.54 13.38 19.19
N LEU A 198 22.57 12.68 19.79
CA LEU A 198 22.43 12.61 21.24
C LEU A 198 23.54 11.77 21.89
N ILE A 199 23.87 10.62 21.30
CA ILE A 199 24.94 9.76 21.82
C ILE A 199 26.30 10.48 21.73
N GLY A 200 26.66 10.99 20.55
CA GLY A 200 27.94 11.69 20.35
C GLY A 200 28.04 12.99 21.16
N GLY A 201 26.95 13.75 21.25
CA GLY A 201 26.91 15.01 22.01
C GLY A 201 27.03 14.81 23.52
N LEU A 202 26.35 13.80 24.08
CA LEU A 202 26.42 13.50 25.52
C LEU A 202 27.76 12.85 25.89
N SER A 203 28.23 11.87 25.12
CA SER A 203 29.52 11.21 25.36
C SER A 203 30.70 12.19 25.21
N GLY A 204 30.71 13.00 24.14
CA GLY A 204 31.74 14.02 23.92
C GLY A 204 31.71 15.14 24.95
N GLY A 205 30.51 15.59 25.35
CA GLY A 205 30.33 16.63 26.35
C GLY A 205 30.78 16.20 27.76
N LEU A 206 30.50 14.97 28.16
CA LEU A 206 30.94 14.42 29.46
C LEU A 206 32.46 14.19 29.50
N ILE A 207 33.05 13.62 28.46
CA ILE A 207 34.50 13.35 28.41
C ILE A 207 35.29 14.66 28.34
N GLY A 208 34.85 15.64 27.54
CA GLY A 208 35.47 16.96 27.46
C GLY A 208 35.31 17.77 28.76
N GLY A 209 34.15 17.69 29.41
CA GLY A 209 33.86 18.39 30.67
C GLY A 209 34.63 17.86 31.87
N LEU A 210 34.85 16.54 31.96
CA LEU A 210 35.60 15.92 33.06
C LEU A 210 37.12 16.00 32.87
N SER A 211 37.62 16.02 31.64
CA SER A 211 39.06 16.07 31.34
C SER A 211 39.67 17.48 31.45
N GLY A 212 38.86 18.54 31.34
CA GLY A 212 39.31 19.93 31.40
C GLY A 212 39.37 20.56 32.79
N GLY A 213 38.95 19.84 33.84
CA GLY A 213 38.70 20.43 35.16
C GLY A 213 39.88 20.52 36.12
N GLN A 214 41.06 19.97 35.79
CA GLN A 214 42.22 20.00 36.70
C GLN A 214 43.52 20.21 35.94
N SER A 215 43.90 21.47 35.74
CA SER A 215 45.29 21.83 35.50
C SER A 215 45.57 23.13 36.27
N PRO A 216 46.52 23.15 37.22
CA PRO A 216 46.93 24.40 37.86
C PRO A 216 47.61 25.28 36.82
N ILE A 217 47.30 26.58 36.88
CA ILE A 217 47.87 27.58 35.98
C ILE A 217 49.21 28.02 36.58
N ASP A 218 50.31 27.45 36.10
CA ASP A 218 51.65 28.01 36.33
C ASP A 218 51.94 29.07 35.27
N THR A 219 52.21 30.30 35.71
CA THR A 219 52.71 31.37 34.86
C THR A 219 54.20 31.17 34.61
N VAL A 220 54.55 30.69 33.42
CA VAL A 220 55.95 30.61 32.97
C VAL A 220 56.33 31.94 32.33
N GLU A 221 57.11 32.74 33.05
CA GLU A 221 57.82 33.89 32.52
C GLU A 221 58.96 33.45 31.59
N GLN A 222 59.07 34.17 30.47
CA GLN A 222 60.20 34.24 29.53
C GLN A 222 60.65 32.93 28.84
N PHE A 223 60.22 32.77 27.58
CA PHE A 223 60.81 31.85 26.63
C PHE A 223 61.97 32.53 25.87
N ASP A 224 63.21 32.25 26.29
CA ASP A 224 64.40 32.53 25.47
C ASP A 224 64.63 31.36 24.50
N LEU A 225 64.44 31.62 23.20
CA LEU A 225 64.65 30.63 22.14
C LEU A 225 66.13 30.52 21.77
N SER A 226 66.92 29.83 22.61
CA SER A 226 68.24 29.32 22.19
C SER A 226 68.15 27.81 21.92
N PHE A 227 68.01 27.45 20.64
CA PHE A 227 67.94 26.06 20.20
C PHE A 227 69.35 25.42 20.18
N SER A 228 69.77 24.81 21.29
CA SER A 228 70.96 23.95 21.30
C SER A 228 70.67 22.57 20.67
N ARG A 229 71.68 21.94 20.05
CA ARG A 229 71.57 20.61 19.44
C ARG A 229 71.13 19.52 20.43
N GLN A 230 71.33 19.73 21.73
CA GLN A 230 70.93 18.81 22.80
C GLN A 230 69.41 18.82 23.03
N ALA A 231 68.78 19.99 22.96
CA ALA A 231 67.33 20.14 23.17
C ALA A 231 66.50 19.43 22.09
N ARG A 232 66.96 19.46 20.83
CA ARG A 232 66.31 18.72 19.72
C ARG A 232 66.37 17.20 19.91
N LYS A 233 67.47 16.65 20.45
CA LYS A 233 67.59 15.21 20.69
C LYS A 233 66.64 14.75 21.81
N ASN A 234 66.52 15.53 22.88
CA ASN A 234 65.61 15.21 23.98
C ASN A 234 64.14 15.34 23.55
N PHE A 235 63.80 16.36 22.76
CA PHE A 235 62.46 16.53 22.19
C PHE A 235 62.08 15.38 21.25
N LEU A 236 62.97 14.97 20.33
CA LEU A 236 62.69 13.83 19.44
C LEU A 236 62.56 12.52 20.22
N LYS A 237 63.32 12.34 21.30
CA LYS A 237 63.25 11.13 22.14
C LYS A 237 61.93 11.06 22.89
N GLU A 238 61.51 12.15 23.54
CA GLU A 238 60.20 12.20 24.23
C GLU A 238 59.02 12.09 23.26
N PHE A 239 59.12 12.73 22.09
CA PHE A 239 58.08 12.65 21.06
C PHE A 239 57.94 11.22 20.53
N ARG A 240 59.06 10.53 20.28
CA ARG A 240 59.07 9.13 19.85
C ARG A 240 58.50 8.21 20.92
N ASP A 241 58.93 8.35 22.17
CA ASP A 241 58.53 7.43 23.24
C ASP A 241 57.03 7.61 23.60
N LYS A 242 56.49 8.84 23.54
CA LYS A 242 55.04 9.12 23.67
C LYS A 242 54.22 8.60 22.48
N LEU A 243 54.75 8.67 21.26
CA LEU A 243 54.09 8.18 20.05
C LEU A 243 54.05 6.64 20.01
N ILE A 244 55.12 5.96 20.44
CA ILE A 244 55.15 4.50 20.57
C ILE A 244 54.16 4.02 21.63
N PHE A 245 54.09 4.70 22.79
CA PHE A 245 53.12 4.35 23.83
C PHE A 245 51.67 4.52 23.34
N GLY A 246 51.36 5.61 22.63
CA GLY A 246 50.04 5.85 22.05
C GLY A 246 49.65 4.82 20.98
N LEU A 247 50.59 4.38 20.15
CA LEU A 247 50.37 3.35 19.14
C LEU A 247 50.15 1.96 19.74
N ILE A 248 50.94 1.60 20.75
CA ILE A 248 50.81 0.30 21.45
C ILE A 248 49.49 0.24 22.22
N LEU A 249 49.14 1.30 22.96
CA LEU A 249 47.88 1.37 23.69
C LEU A 249 46.67 1.38 22.73
N GLY A 250 46.76 2.13 21.62
CA GLY A 250 45.72 2.18 20.58
C GLY A 250 45.52 0.85 19.85
N LEU A 251 46.60 0.11 19.56
CA LEU A 251 46.53 -1.22 18.94
C LEU A 251 46.00 -2.29 19.91
N ILE A 252 46.42 -2.27 21.17
CA ILE A 252 45.94 -3.22 22.19
C ILE A 252 44.44 -2.99 22.45
N LEU A 253 44.01 -1.75 22.61
CA LEU A 253 42.58 -1.41 22.81
C LEU A 253 41.75 -1.66 21.54
N GLY A 254 42.30 -1.39 20.35
CA GLY A 254 41.62 -1.61 19.07
C GLY A 254 41.40 -3.09 18.75
N LEU A 255 42.40 -3.94 18.96
CA LEU A 255 42.33 -5.37 18.63
C LEU A 255 41.53 -6.18 19.67
N ILE A 256 41.62 -5.84 20.96
CA ILE A 256 40.80 -6.48 22.01
C ILE A 256 39.33 -6.05 21.86
N GLY A 257 39.11 -4.79 21.48
CA GLY A 257 37.79 -4.26 21.14
C GLY A 257 37.15 -4.98 19.96
N GLU A 258 37.82 -5.07 18.80
CA GLU A 258 37.25 -5.69 17.59
C GLU A 258 36.90 -7.17 17.74
N LEU A 259 37.68 -7.95 18.50
CA LEU A 259 37.44 -9.39 18.62
C LEU A 259 36.31 -9.71 19.61
N ILE A 260 36.26 -9.01 20.74
CA ILE A 260 35.21 -9.20 21.76
C ILE A 260 33.89 -8.56 21.30
N PHE A 261 33.93 -7.32 20.79
CA PHE A 261 32.75 -6.68 20.22
C PHE A 261 32.28 -7.43 18.97
N GLY A 262 33.17 -7.82 18.06
CA GLY A 262 32.80 -8.47 16.80
C GLY A 262 32.13 -9.83 17.00
N LEU A 263 32.59 -10.64 17.93
CA LEU A 263 32.01 -11.98 18.19
C LEU A 263 30.71 -11.90 18.98
N ILE A 264 30.66 -11.06 20.03
CA ILE A 264 29.47 -10.89 20.88
C ILE A 264 28.37 -10.17 20.10
N PHE A 265 28.69 -9.07 19.39
CA PHE A 265 27.71 -8.44 18.50
C PHE A 265 27.36 -9.39 17.36
N GLY A 266 28.31 -10.00 16.66
CA GLY A 266 28.03 -10.88 15.52
C GLY A 266 27.06 -12.03 15.84
N LEU A 267 27.25 -12.72 16.98
CA LEU A 267 26.36 -13.81 17.39
C LEU A 267 25.03 -13.30 17.93
N ILE A 268 25.02 -12.29 18.81
CA ILE A 268 23.79 -11.79 19.43
C ILE A 268 22.94 -11.05 18.39
N PHE A 269 23.53 -10.13 17.60
CA PHE A 269 22.83 -9.51 16.48
C PHE A 269 22.43 -10.54 15.43
N GLY A 270 23.30 -11.47 15.05
CA GLY A 270 23.01 -12.46 14.01
C GLY A 270 21.83 -13.39 14.36
N LEU A 271 21.79 -13.92 15.58
CA LEU A 271 20.71 -14.80 16.05
C LEU A 271 19.40 -14.03 16.26
N ILE A 272 19.46 -12.85 16.86
CA ILE A 272 18.26 -12.04 17.10
C ILE A 272 17.70 -11.51 15.76
N LEU A 273 18.57 -11.05 14.86
CA LEU A 273 18.20 -10.64 13.50
C LEU A 273 17.59 -11.81 12.72
N GLY A 274 18.22 -12.99 12.77
CA GLY A 274 17.73 -14.20 12.11
C GLY A 274 16.37 -14.65 12.63
N LEU A 275 16.14 -14.60 13.95
CA LEU A 275 14.87 -14.97 14.58
C LEU A 275 13.76 -13.94 14.30
N ILE A 276 14.04 -12.65 14.43
CA ILE A 276 13.06 -11.59 14.17
C ILE A 276 12.68 -11.59 12.68
N LEU A 277 13.66 -11.63 11.76
CA LEU A 277 13.37 -11.75 10.33
C LEU A 277 12.66 -13.07 10.01
N GLY A 278 13.09 -14.18 10.60
CA GLY A 278 12.45 -15.49 10.43
C GLY A 278 10.98 -15.51 10.89
N LEU A 279 10.66 -14.89 12.02
CA LEU A 279 9.29 -14.75 12.52
C LEU A 279 8.44 -13.81 11.65
N ILE A 280 9.00 -12.66 11.23
CA ILE A 280 8.28 -11.69 10.37
C ILE A 280 7.99 -12.27 8.98
N PHE A 281 8.95 -12.97 8.36
CA PHE A 281 8.75 -13.61 7.06
C PHE A 281 7.97 -14.93 7.17
N GLY A 282 8.12 -15.67 8.27
CA GLY A 282 7.45 -16.95 8.53
C GLY A 282 5.98 -16.82 8.94
N LEU A 283 5.58 -15.74 9.61
CA LEU A 283 4.17 -15.48 9.97
C LEU A 283 3.41 -14.65 8.93
N LYS A 284 3.91 -14.54 7.70
CA LYS A 284 3.21 -13.83 6.64
C LYS A 284 2.00 -14.64 6.17
N SER A 285 0.89 -14.55 6.90
CA SER A 285 -0.38 -15.08 6.45
C SER A 285 -0.92 -14.20 5.32
N ASP A 286 -1.05 -14.75 4.12
CA ASP A 286 -1.82 -14.10 3.07
C ASP A 286 -3.28 -13.99 3.52
N ILE A 287 -3.71 -12.77 3.85
CA ILE A 287 -5.12 -12.49 4.15
C ILE A 287 -5.87 -12.58 2.81
N ALA A 288 -6.37 -13.77 2.50
CA ALA A 288 -7.01 -14.10 1.23
C ALA A 288 -8.34 -13.35 0.99
N ILE A 289 -8.97 -12.82 2.06
CA ILE A 289 -10.27 -12.15 1.97
C ILE A 289 -10.19 -10.77 2.62
N ARG A 290 -10.31 -9.73 1.79
CA ARG A 290 -10.33 -8.32 2.23
C ARG A 290 -11.75 -7.80 2.20
N VAL A 291 -12.26 -7.37 3.35
CA VAL A 291 -13.64 -6.90 3.54
C VAL A 291 -13.72 -5.37 3.39
N GLU A 292 -12.66 -4.66 3.81
CA GLU A 292 -12.61 -3.20 3.79
C GLU A 292 -11.55 -2.65 2.83
N PRO A 293 -11.77 -1.48 2.20
CA PRO A 293 -10.77 -0.81 1.39
C PRO A 293 -9.58 -0.36 2.25
N ASN A 294 -8.36 -0.58 1.78
CA ASN A 294 -7.11 -0.28 2.50
C ASN A 294 -6.81 -1.16 3.72
N GLN A 295 -7.53 -2.27 3.90
CA GLN A 295 -7.35 -3.17 5.04
C GLN A 295 -5.92 -3.69 5.18
N GLY A 296 -5.22 -4.01 4.08
CA GLY A 296 -3.84 -4.50 4.15
C GLY A 296 -2.87 -3.45 4.66
N ILE A 297 -3.02 -2.18 4.24
CA ILE A 297 -2.23 -1.05 4.75
C ILE A 297 -2.48 -0.85 6.25
N TRP A 298 -3.74 -0.86 6.69
CA TRP A 298 -4.10 -0.70 8.10
C TRP A 298 -3.64 -1.87 8.98
N ALA A 299 -3.78 -3.10 8.49
CA ALA A 299 -3.28 -4.29 9.18
C ALA A 299 -1.76 -4.22 9.36
N SER A 300 -1.05 -3.75 8.34
CA SER A 300 0.40 -3.54 8.39
C SER A 300 0.81 -2.54 9.46
N LEU A 301 0.12 -1.39 9.54
CA LEU A 301 0.33 -0.39 10.59
C LEU A 301 0.01 -0.92 11.99
N LYS A 302 -1.10 -1.68 12.13
CA LYS A 302 -1.48 -2.29 13.40
C LYS A 302 -0.45 -3.29 13.89
N ASN A 303 0.06 -4.13 13.00
CA ASN A 303 1.10 -5.12 13.31
C ASN A 303 2.40 -4.43 13.73
N THR A 304 2.80 -3.35 13.05
CA THR A 304 3.94 -2.51 13.47
C THR A 304 3.72 -1.92 14.87
N GLY A 305 2.53 -1.39 15.15
CA GLY A 305 2.20 -0.86 16.48
C GLY A 305 2.29 -1.92 17.59
N ILE A 306 1.82 -3.14 17.31
CA ILE A 306 1.91 -4.27 18.25
C ILE A 306 3.38 -4.66 18.50
N LEU A 307 4.21 -4.72 17.45
CA LEU A 307 5.64 -5.04 17.58
C LEU A 307 6.37 -4.00 18.44
N LEU A 308 6.10 -2.71 18.23
CA LEU A 308 6.65 -1.63 19.07
C LEU A 308 6.17 -1.72 20.52
N ALA A 309 4.89 -2.01 20.72
CA ALA A 309 4.29 -2.16 22.06
C ALA A 309 4.85 -3.37 22.82
N LEU A 310 5.23 -4.46 22.15
CA LEU A 310 5.87 -5.63 22.75
C LEU A 310 7.37 -5.40 23.03
N ALA A 311 8.05 -4.64 22.17
CA ALA A 311 9.48 -4.40 22.32
C ALA A 311 9.84 -3.49 23.50
N LEU A 312 9.03 -2.48 23.81
CA LEU A 312 9.22 -1.57 24.93
C LEU A 312 9.33 -2.28 26.31
N PRO A 313 8.37 -3.13 26.71
CA PRO A 313 8.46 -3.85 27.99
C PRO A 313 9.58 -4.90 27.99
N ILE A 314 9.89 -5.53 26.86
CA ILE A 314 11.04 -6.46 26.74
C ILE A 314 12.36 -5.71 26.94
N ALA A 315 12.52 -4.54 26.33
CA ALA A 315 13.68 -3.68 26.49
C ALA A 315 13.84 -3.23 27.96
N LEU A 316 12.74 -2.85 28.62
CA LEU A 316 12.73 -2.48 30.03
C LEU A 316 13.07 -3.66 30.94
N ALA A 317 12.49 -4.84 30.69
CA ALA A 317 12.75 -6.06 31.44
C ALA A 317 14.22 -6.51 31.31
N LEU A 318 14.82 -6.35 30.13
CA LEU A 318 16.25 -6.62 29.92
C LEU A 318 17.13 -5.60 30.65
N ARG A 319 16.81 -4.30 30.58
CA ARG A 319 17.57 -3.23 31.27
C ARG A 319 17.61 -3.46 32.79
N VAL A 320 16.50 -3.90 33.38
CA VAL A 320 16.38 -4.08 34.83
C VAL A 320 16.77 -5.50 35.27
N GLY A 321 16.35 -6.52 34.52
CA GLY A 321 16.51 -7.92 34.90
C GLY A 321 17.90 -8.47 34.64
N LEU A 322 18.59 -8.03 33.58
CA LEU A 322 19.92 -8.54 33.22
C LEU A 322 21.00 -8.19 34.26
N PRO A 323 21.08 -6.94 34.78
CA PRO A 323 21.99 -6.62 35.89
C PRO A 323 21.64 -7.35 37.19
N LEU A 324 20.35 -7.59 37.44
CA LEU A 324 19.89 -8.30 38.65
C LEU A 324 20.25 -9.80 38.62
N LEU A 325 20.25 -10.41 37.43
CA LEU A 325 20.57 -11.84 37.22
C LEU A 325 22.06 -12.13 37.10
N LEU A 326 22.82 -11.25 36.43
CA LEU A 326 24.25 -11.45 36.15
C LEU A 326 25.17 -10.68 37.09
N GLY A 327 24.63 -9.80 37.95
CA GLY A 327 25.41 -9.02 38.90
C GLY A 327 26.48 -8.16 38.19
N ASN A 328 27.69 -8.10 38.75
CA ASN A 328 28.80 -7.29 38.23
C ASN A 328 29.53 -7.91 37.01
N LEU A 329 29.00 -8.97 36.39
CA LEU A 329 29.62 -9.59 35.21
C LEU A 329 29.45 -8.76 33.93
N LEU A 330 28.45 -7.87 33.90
CA LEU A 330 28.19 -6.98 32.78
C LEU A 330 28.17 -5.54 33.30
N ASP A 331 29.02 -4.69 32.73
CA ASP A 331 28.97 -3.26 33.01
C ASP A 331 27.62 -2.68 32.56
N THR A 332 27.11 -1.71 33.32
CA THR A 332 25.84 -1.04 33.02
C THR A 332 25.83 -0.41 31.62
N GLU A 333 26.99 0.04 31.14
CA GLU A 333 27.15 0.54 29.77
C GLU A 333 26.96 -0.55 28.70
N ALA A 334 27.42 -1.78 28.98
CA ALA A 334 27.24 -2.90 28.07
C ALA A 334 25.75 -3.27 27.97
N VAL A 335 25.03 -3.28 29.09
CA VAL A 335 23.58 -3.52 29.14
C VAL A 335 22.81 -2.42 28.39
N ASP A 336 23.17 -1.15 28.60
CA ASP A 336 22.52 -0.02 27.93
C ASP A 336 22.79 -0.03 26.42
N SER A 337 23.98 -0.42 25.97
CA SER A 337 24.29 -0.59 24.55
C SER A 337 23.48 -1.73 23.90
N LEU A 338 23.29 -2.84 24.62
CA LEU A 338 22.49 -3.98 24.16
C LEU A 338 21.02 -3.60 24.02
N VAL A 339 20.47 -2.92 25.03
CA VAL A 339 19.08 -2.43 25.04
C VAL A 339 18.87 -1.40 23.94
N ALA A 340 19.80 -0.45 23.76
CA ALA A 340 19.75 0.53 22.69
C ALA A 340 19.82 -0.13 21.30
N GLY A 341 20.68 -1.13 21.12
CA GLY A 341 20.79 -1.91 19.88
C GLY A 341 19.50 -2.66 19.56
N MET A 342 18.87 -3.29 20.56
CA MET A 342 17.58 -3.99 20.42
C MET A 342 16.43 -3.05 20.06
N VAL A 343 16.32 -1.92 20.75
CA VAL A 343 15.31 -0.90 20.47
C VAL A 343 15.53 -0.32 19.07
N GLY A 344 16.78 -0.02 18.69
CA GLY A 344 17.15 0.42 17.34
C GLY A 344 16.78 -0.58 16.26
N LEU A 345 17.00 -1.88 16.50
CA LEU A 345 16.63 -2.97 15.61
C LEU A 345 15.12 -3.11 15.41
N VAL A 346 14.34 -3.06 16.50
CA VAL A 346 12.88 -3.12 16.41
C VAL A 346 12.35 -1.88 15.70
N LEU A 347 12.92 -0.69 15.94
CA LEU A 347 12.56 0.52 15.21
C LEU A 347 12.86 0.36 13.72
N LEU A 348 14.05 -0.13 13.34
CA LEU A 348 14.43 -0.39 11.95
C LEU A 348 13.53 -1.44 11.28
N ALA A 349 13.22 -2.54 11.96
CA ALA A 349 12.31 -3.59 11.46
C ALA A 349 10.87 -3.09 11.33
N SER A 350 10.42 -2.25 12.28
CA SER A 350 9.11 -1.58 12.27
C SER A 350 8.97 -0.56 11.14
N ILE A 351 10.07 0.12 10.79
CA ILE A 351 10.18 1.02 9.63
C ILE A 351 10.32 0.21 8.32
N GLY A 352 10.47 -1.11 8.39
CA GLY A 352 10.49 -1.99 7.22
C GLY A 352 9.19 -1.97 6.40
N ASN A 353 9.05 -2.93 5.48
CA ASN A 353 8.04 -3.08 4.42
C ASN A 353 6.69 -2.33 4.56
N SER A 354 6.09 -2.29 5.75
CA SER A 354 4.90 -1.51 6.10
C SER A 354 5.02 -0.01 5.85
N SER A 355 6.07 0.63 6.38
CA SER A 355 6.26 2.08 6.26
C SER A 355 6.62 2.48 4.83
N LEU A 356 7.41 1.63 4.17
CA LEU A 356 7.77 1.76 2.75
C LEU A 356 6.53 1.68 1.87
N ALA A 357 5.64 0.71 2.10
CA ALA A 357 4.37 0.60 1.37
C ALA A 357 3.48 1.83 1.59
N CYS A 358 3.37 2.31 2.83
CA CYS A 358 2.64 3.55 3.16
C CYS A 358 3.21 4.77 2.42
N ALA A 359 4.54 4.96 2.46
CA ALA A 359 5.23 6.05 1.78
C ALA A 359 5.08 5.96 0.26
N GLN A 360 5.18 4.76 -0.31
CA GLN A 360 4.96 4.51 -1.73
C GLN A 360 3.53 4.84 -2.15
N HIS A 361 2.52 4.36 -1.42
CA HIS A 361 1.12 4.66 -1.72
C HIS A 361 0.80 6.14 -1.54
N PHE A 362 1.36 6.78 -0.51
CA PHE A 362 1.20 8.21 -0.29
C PHE A 362 1.80 9.02 -1.45
N ALA A 363 3.06 8.77 -1.80
CA ALA A 363 3.73 9.44 -2.91
C ALA A 363 2.99 9.22 -4.23
N LEU A 364 2.53 7.99 -4.49
CA LEU A 364 1.76 7.65 -5.68
C LEU A 364 0.42 8.41 -5.73
N ARG A 365 -0.32 8.45 -4.61
CA ARG A 365 -1.59 9.19 -4.52
C ARG A 365 -1.40 10.68 -4.73
N VAL A 366 -0.35 11.29 -4.16
CA VAL A 366 -0.02 12.70 -4.38
C VAL A 366 0.22 12.99 -5.86
N VAL A 367 1.02 12.16 -6.54
CA VAL A 367 1.34 12.36 -7.95
C VAL A 367 0.13 12.15 -8.85
N LEU A 368 -0.65 11.08 -8.63
CA LEU A 368 -1.87 10.79 -9.40
C LEU A 368 -2.96 11.83 -9.17
N HIS A 369 -3.11 12.32 -7.94
CA HIS A 369 -4.07 13.37 -7.60
C HIS A 369 -3.69 14.70 -8.26
N ARG A 370 -2.41 15.08 -8.20
CA ARG A 370 -1.91 16.29 -8.88
C ARG A 370 -2.06 16.19 -10.40
N ALA A 371 -2.03 14.98 -10.97
CA ALA A 371 -2.32 14.72 -12.37
C ALA A 371 -3.82 14.68 -12.72
N GLN A 372 -4.72 14.95 -11.76
CA GLN A 372 -6.18 14.85 -11.91
C GLN A 372 -6.69 13.47 -12.33
N ALA A 373 -5.88 12.41 -12.15
CA ALA A 373 -6.23 11.05 -12.52
C ALA A 373 -7.12 10.36 -11.49
N ILE A 374 -6.95 10.71 -10.20
CA ILE A 374 -7.75 10.16 -9.09
C ILE A 374 -8.12 11.25 -8.07
N PRO A 375 -9.22 11.08 -7.32
CA PRO A 375 -9.51 11.89 -6.15
C PRO A 375 -8.63 11.51 -4.96
N TRP A 376 -8.46 12.43 -4.01
CA TRP A 376 -7.68 12.20 -2.79
C TRP A 376 -8.28 11.07 -1.93
N ASN A 377 -9.58 11.15 -1.64
CA ASN A 377 -10.30 10.08 -0.95
C ASN A 377 -10.91 9.11 -1.98
N TYR A 378 -10.08 8.19 -2.46
CA TYR A 378 -10.50 7.30 -3.55
C TYR A 378 -11.59 6.31 -3.12
N ALA A 379 -11.56 5.83 -1.88
CA ALA A 379 -12.60 4.94 -1.36
C ALA A 379 -13.98 5.62 -1.34
N ARG A 380 -14.04 6.88 -0.89
CA ARG A 380 -15.27 7.69 -0.92
C ARG A 380 -15.80 7.85 -2.35
N PHE A 381 -14.92 8.16 -3.29
CA PHE A 381 -15.31 8.27 -4.71
C PHE A 381 -15.85 6.96 -5.29
N LEU A 382 -15.18 5.83 -5.03
CA LEU A 382 -15.60 4.53 -5.56
C LEU A 382 -16.93 4.07 -4.95
N ASN A 383 -17.17 4.35 -3.66
CA ASN A 383 -18.46 4.12 -3.01
C ASN A 383 -19.56 4.99 -3.63
N HIS A 384 -19.28 6.27 -3.92
CA HIS A 384 -20.23 7.13 -4.61
C HIS A 384 -20.57 6.64 -6.03
N CYS A 385 -19.59 6.09 -6.76
CA CYS A 385 -19.85 5.45 -8.05
C CYS A 385 -20.63 4.12 -7.91
N THR A 386 -20.55 3.48 -6.74
CA THR A 386 -21.34 2.29 -6.42
C THR A 386 -22.80 2.65 -6.14
N GLU A 387 -23.06 3.76 -5.42
CA GLU A 387 -24.42 4.29 -5.22
C GLU A 387 -25.10 4.66 -6.55
N ARG A 388 -24.33 5.17 -7.53
CA ARG A 388 -24.80 5.52 -8.88
C ARG A 388 -24.91 4.32 -9.84
N LEU A 389 -24.69 3.10 -9.35
CA LEU A 389 -24.72 1.88 -10.18
C LEU A 389 -23.74 1.94 -11.38
N LEU A 390 -22.60 2.61 -11.24
CA LEU A 390 -21.52 2.56 -12.23
C LEU A 390 -20.49 1.49 -11.85
N LEU A 391 -20.28 1.32 -10.54
CA LEU A 391 -19.44 0.28 -9.96
C LEU A 391 -20.25 -0.63 -9.05
N GLN A 392 -19.68 -1.79 -8.73
CA GLN A 392 -20.16 -2.72 -7.73
C GLN A 392 -19.01 -3.01 -6.75
N ARG A 393 -19.31 -2.97 -5.45
CA ARG A 393 -18.37 -3.30 -4.39
C ARG A 393 -18.58 -4.75 -3.94
N VAL A 394 -17.49 -5.53 -3.89
CA VAL A 394 -17.45 -6.91 -3.38
C VAL A 394 -16.38 -6.99 -2.30
N GLY A 395 -16.78 -6.81 -1.03
CA GLY A 395 -15.83 -6.65 0.09
C GLY A 395 -15.00 -5.37 -0.08
N GLY A 396 -13.67 -5.50 -0.07
CA GLY A 396 -12.73 -4.39 -0.32
C GLY A 396 -12.44 -4.10 -1.80
N ARG A 397 -13.05 -4.85 -2.71
CA ARG A 397 -12.82 -4.79 -4.16
C ARG A 397 -13.91 -4.02 -4.88
N TYR A 398 -13.54 -3.32 -5.94
CA TYR A 398 -14.48 -2.60 -6.81
C TYR A 398 -14.39 -3.15 -8.22
N ARG A 399 -15.53 -3.37 -8.86
CA ARG A 399 -15.60 -3.73 -10.28
C ARG A 399 -16.61 -2.84 -10.98
N PHE A 400 -16.48 -2.65 -12.28
CA PHE A 400 -17.60 -2.09 -13.05
C PHE A 400 -18.77 -3.06 -12.99
N ILE A 401 -20.01 -2.56 -13.05
CA ILE A 401 -21.19 -3.43 -13.06
C ILE A 401 -21.09 -4.47 -14.18
N HIS A 402 -20.47 -4.09 -15.30
CA HIS A 402 -20.21 -5.01 -16.39
C HIS A 402 -18.98 -4.63 -17.22
N LYS A 403 -18.40 -5.64 -17.89
CA LYS A 403 -17.26 -5.48 -18.79
C LYS A 403 -17.55 -4.57 -19.98
N LEU A 404 -18.80 -4.53 -20.47
CA LEU A 404 -19.23 -3.60 -21.52
C LEU A 404 -19.16 -2.15 -21.06
N VAL A 405 -19.62 -1.86 -19.83
CA VAL A 405 -19.55 -0.51 -19.24
C VAL A 405 -18.09 -0.10 -19.04
N GLN A 406 -17.24 -1.01 -18.55
CA GLN A 406 -15.80 -0.79 -18.44
C GLN A 406 -15.16 -0.49 -19.81
N ALA A 407 -15.42 -1.31 -20.83
CA ALA A 407 -14.87 -1.13 -22.17
C ALA A 407 -15.31 0.20 -22.78
N HIS A 408 -16.56 0.58 -22.56
CA HIS A 408 -17.10 1.87 -23.00
C HIS A 408 -16.40 3.05 -22.32
N PHE A 409 -16.22 3.05 -20.99
CA PHE A 409 -15.42 4.07 -20.31
C PHE A 409 -13.97 4.11 -20.81
N ALA A 410 -13.36 2.97 -21.10
CA ALA A 410 -11.98 2.94 -21.57
C ALA A 410 -11.82 3.55 -22.98
N ALA A 411 -12.82 3.35 -23.84
CA ALA A 411 -12.89 3.90 -25.20
C ALA A 411 -13.17 5.42 -25.24
N MET A 412 -13.74 6.00 -24.18
CA MET A 412 -14.01 7.44 -24.11
C MET A 412 -12.72 8.27 -24.14
N PRO A 413 -12.74 9.48 -24.74
CA PRO A 413 -11.60 10.39 -24.71
C PRO A 413 -11.39 11.00 -23.30
N LEU A 414 -10.15 11.03 -22.84
CA LEU A 414 -9.72 11.86 -21.71
C LEU A 414 -9.67 13.31 -22.18
N ARG A 415 -10.82 13.98 -22.25
CA ARG A 415 -10.90 15.45 -22.43
C ARG A 415 -10.61 16.16 -21.13
#